data_AF-A0A286CQF7-F1
#
_entry.id   AF-A0A286CQF7-F1
#
_cell.length_a   1.000
_cell.length_b   1.000
_cell.length_c   1.000
_cell.angle_alpha   90.00
_cell.angle_beta   90.00
_cell.angle_gamma   90.00
#
_symmetry.space_group_name_H-M   'P 1'
#
loop_
_entity.id
_entity.type
_entity.pdbx_description
1 polymer ?
#
loop_
_entity_poly.entity_id
_entity_poly.type
_entity_poly.pdbx_seq_one_letter_code
_entity_poly.pdbx_strand_id
1 'polypeptide(L)' 'MAPPTRCHDRWMNDDQRRAPSKVADDRASLTSFLGYQRATLAMKCQGLAGEQLKEKAVPTSGLSLLGLVRHVITLWAV' A
#
# COMPACT_ATOMS: atom_id res chain seq x y z
N MET A 1 8.87 -29.57 -11.41
CA MET A 1 7.56 -28.90 -11.46
C MET A 1 7.44 -28.05 -10.20
N ALA A 2 7.76 -26.76 -10.28
CA ALA A 2 7.66 -25.86 -9.12
C ALA A 2 6.18 -25.54 -8.83
N PRO A 3 5.75 -25.44 -7.56
CA PRO A 3 4.38 -25.06 -7.23
C PRO A 3 4.07 -23.66 -7.81
N PRO A 4 2.83 -23.37 -8.25
CA PRO A 4 2.49 -22.05 -8.76
C PRO A 4 2.69 -21.04 -7.63
N THR A 5 3.64 -20.13 -7.79
CA THR A 5 3.90 -19.04 -6.84
C THR A 5 2.61 -18.26 -6.67
N ARG A 6 2.00 -18.28 -5.48
CA ARG A 6 0.87 -17.38 -5.21
C ARG A 6 1.37 -15.96 -5.43
N CYS A 7 0.60 -15.11 -6.13
CA CYS A 7 0.96 -13.69 -6.30
C CYS A 7 1.28 -12.99 -4.97
N HIS A 8 0.72 -13.49 -3.85
CA HIS A 8 1.03 -13.06 -2.50
C HIS A 8 2.52 -13.23 -2.10
N ASP A 9 3.17 -14.33 -2.49
CA ASP A 9 4.55 -14.62 -2.08
C ASP A 9 5.56 -13.69 -2.78
N ARG A 10 5.24 -13.21 -3.98
CA ARG A 10 6.11 -12.30 -4.72
C ARG A 10 6.22 -10.92 -4.08
N TRP A 11 5.21 -10.47 -3.33
CA TRP A 11 5.21 -9.12 -2.72
C TRP A 11 5.52 -9.11 -1.23
N MET A 12 5.42 -10.25 -0.55
CA MET A 12 5.76 -10.37 0.87
C MET A 12 7.24 -10.65 1.14
N ASN A 13 7.98 -11.22 0.17
CA ASN A 13 9.40 -11.53 0.36
C ASN A 13 10.34 -10.32 0.19
N ASP A 14 9.94 -9.29 -0.57
CA ASP A 14 10.71 -8.04 -0.76
C ASP A 14 10.22 -6.89 0.16
N ASP A 15 9.50 -7.22 1.23
CA ASP A 15 8.86 -6.24 2.09
C ASP A 15 9.89 -5.51 2.98
N GLN A 16 10.35 -4.34 2.51
CA GLN A 16 11.26 -3.47 3.26
C GLN A 16 10.55 -2.51 4.24
N ARG A 17 9.23 -2.66 4.44
CA ARG A 17 8.46 -1.72 5.27
C ARG A 17 8.73 -1.96 6.75
N ARG A 18 8.96 -0.88 7.50
CA ARG A 18 9.15 -0.97 8.96
C ARG A 18 7.79 -1.20 9.65
N ALA A 19 7.59 -2.39 10.20
CA ALA A 19 6.39 -2.69 10.98
C ALA A 19 6.23 -1.71 12.15
N PRO A 20 5.01 -1.23 12.43
CA PRO A 20 4.80 -0.29 13.53
C PRO A 20 5.01 -0.98 14.88
N SER A 21 5.60 -0.25 15.82
CA SER A 21 5.70 -0.71 17.20
C SER A 21 4.30 -0.81 17.80
N LYS A 22 4.00 -1.92 18.47
CA LYS A 22 2.72 -2.16 19.15
C LYS A 22 2.67 -1.60 20.58
N VAL A 23 3.80 -1.08 21.07
CA VAL A 23 4.00 -0.69 22.48
C VAL A 23 4.60 0.72 22.60
N ALA A 24 4.53 1.53 21.54
CA ALA A 24 5.01 2.91 21.58
C ALA A 24 3.91 3.85 22.11
N ASP A 25 4.33 5.01 22.62
CA ASP A 25 3.44 6.13 22.97
C ASP A 25 2.50 6.49 21.80
N ASP A 26 1.31 7.00 22.10
CA ASP A 26 0.23 7.21 21.12
C ASP A 26 0.68 7.94 19.86
N ARG A 27 1.42 9.05 20.02
CA ARG A 27 1.89 9.84 18.87
C ARG A 27 2.93 9.07 18.04
N ALA A 28 3.83 8.35 18.71
CA ALA A 28 4.86 7.56 18.06
C ALA A 28 4.25 6.34 17.33
N SER A 29 3.26 5.69 17.95
CA SER A 29 2.48 4.61 17.36
C SER A 29 1.72 5.06 16.12
N LEU A 30 0.99 6.18 16.19
CA LEU A 30 0.27 6.73 15.04
C LEU A 30 1.22 7.12 13.89
N THR A 31 2.31 7.82 14.21
CA THR A 31 3.31 8.23 13.21
C THR A 31 3.93 7.00 12.52
N SER A 32 4.28 5.97 13.30
CA SER A 32 4.84 4.73 12.76
C SER A 32 3.82 3.95 11.92
N PHE A 33 2.55 3.94 12.32
CA PHE A 33 1.47 3.29 11.57
C PHE A 33 1.22 3.98 10.23
N LEU A 34 1.14 5.31 10.22
CA LEU A 34 1.02 6.09 8.98
C LEU A 34 2.25 5.89 8.08
N GLY A 35 3.46 5.87 8.66
CA GLY A 35 4.71 5.50 7.99
C GLY A 35 4.63 4.16 7.29
N TYR A 36 4.16 3.14 7.99
CA TYR A 36 3.99 1.79 7.47
C TYR A 36 2.98 1.74 6.31
N GLN A 37 1.82 2.40 6.45
CA GLN A 37 0.79 2.38 5.41
C GLN A 37 1.21 3.10 4.12
N ARG A 38 1.99 4.18 4.22
CA ARG A 38 2.62 4.83 3.05
C ARG A 38 3.48 3.87 2.27
N ALA A 39 4.33 3.16 2.99
CA ALA A 39 5.28 2.25 2.39
C ALA A 39 4.53 1.09 1.73
N THR A 40 3.41 0.64 2.32
CA THR A 40 2.50 -0.36 1.71
C THR A 40 1.93 0.12 0.39
N LEU A 41 1.46 1.37 0.35
CA LEU A 41 0.85 1.93 -0.85
C LEU A 41 1.89 2.09 -1.96
N ALA A 42 3.08 2.60 -1.63
CA ALA A 42 4.19 2.71 -2.56
C ALA A 42 4.56 1.34 -3.13
N MET A 43 4.73 0.33 -2.28
CA MET A 43 5.04 -1.04 -2.69
C MET A 43 3.96 -1.62 -3.63
N LYS A 44 2.67 -1.41 -3.33
CA LYS A 44 1.58 -1.86 -4.21
C LYS A 44 1.52 -1.13 -5.56
N CYS A 45 2.07 0.08 -5.62
CA CYS A 45 2.14 0.86 -6.86
C CYS A 45 3.41 0.55 -7.68
N GLN A 46 4.40 -0.16 -7.11
CA GLN A 46 5.63 -0.50 -7.82
C GLN A 46 5.32 -1.43 -9.01
N GLY A 47 5.90 -1.09 -10.17
CA GLY A 47 5.77 -1.90 -11.39
C GLY A 47 4.44 -1.77 -12.13
N LEU A 48 3.53 -0.90 -11.68
CA LEU A 48 2.27 -0.61 -12.39
C LEU A 48 2.44 0.57 -13.36
N ALA A 49 1.92 0.40 -14.58
CA ALA A 49 1.80 1.50 -15.53
C ALA A 49 0.69 2.47 -15.12
N GLY A 50 0.81 3.74 -15.52
CA GLY A 50 -0.16 4.79 -15.16
C GLY A 50 -1.61 4.48 -15.58
N GLU A 51 -1.82 3.74 -16.68
CA GLU A 51 -3.16 3.29 -17.09
C GLU A 51 -3.72 2.20 -16.17
N GLN A 52 -2.89 1.26 -15.71
CA GLN A 52 -3.30 0.21 -14.76
C GLN A 52 -3.70 0.78 -13.40
N LEU A 53 -3.14 1.92 -13.00
CA LEU A 53 -3.54 2.60 -11.76
C LEU A 53 -4.95 3.20 -11.84
N LYS A 54 -5.43 3.54 -13.05
CA LYS A 54 -6.77 4.09 -13.29
C LYS A 54 -7.84 3.00 -13.38
N GLU A 55 -7.43 1.78 -13.73
CA GLU A 55 -8.34 0.65 -13.81
C GLU A 55 -9.01 0.37 -12.46
N LYS A 56 -10.28 -0.04 -12.54
CA LYS A 56 -11.04 -0.45 -11.36
C LYS A 56 -10.57 -1.83 -10.95
N ALA A 57 -9.96 -1.92 -9.77
CA ALA A 57 -9.51 -3.20 -9.22
C ALA A 57 -10.67 -4.16 -8.94
N VAL A 58 -11.86 -3.61 -8.65
CA VAL A 58 -13.10 -4.36 -8.44
C VAL A 58 -14.20 -3.72 -9.29
N PRO A 59 -14.88 -4.46 -10.20
CA PRO A 59 -15.86 -3.89 -11.13
C PRO A 59 -17.02 -3.15 -10.46
N THR A 60 -17.43 -3.61 -9.27
CA THR A 60 -18.53 -3.04 -8.49
C THR A 60 -18.13 -1.82 -7.65
N SER A 61 -16.82 -1.58 -7.49
CA SER A 61 -16.31 -0.47 -6.68
C SER A 61 -15.93 0.71 -7.57
N GLY A 62 -16.26 1.93 -7.12
CA GLY A 62 -15.77 3.17 -7.74
C GLY A 62 -14.29 3.46 -7.45
N LEU A 63 -13.65 2.68 -6.59
CA LEU A 63 -12.27 2.88 -6.16
C LEU A 63 -11.27 2.31 -7.17
N SER A 64 -10.42 3.20 -7.70
CA SER A 64 -9.18 2.85 -8.38
C SER A 64 -7.97 3.09 -7.47
N LEU A 65 -6.84 2.44 -7.76
CA LEU A 65 -5.61 2.62 -6.99
C LEU A 65 -5.09 4.07 -7.10
N LEU A 66 -5.27 4.70 -8.26
CA LEU A 66 -5.01 6.13 -8.44
C LEU A 66 -5.89 7.01 -7.55
N GLY A 67 -7.17 6.68 -7.41
CA GLY A 67 -8.08 7.38 -6.51
C GLY A 67 -7.64 7.33 -5.05
N LEU A 68 -7.16 6.16 -4.61
CA LEU A 68 -6.58 5.96 -3.28
C LEU A 68 -5.31 6.81 -3.07
N VAL A 69 -4.38 6.82 -4.02
CA VAL A 69 -3.15 7.63 -3.94
C VAL A 69 -3.47 9.12 -3.86
N ARG A 70 -4.41 9.61 -4.68
CA ARG A 70 -4.85 11.01 -4.64
C ARG A 70 -5.44 11.38 -3.29
N HIS A 71 -6.28 10.51 -2.73
CA HIS A 71 -6.91 10.76 -1.44
C HIS A 71 -5.90 10.85 -0.29
N VAL A 72 -4.85 10.02 -0.30
CA VAL A 72 -3.79 10.06 0.73
C VAL A 72 -2.97 11.35 0.64
N ILE A 73 -2.69 11.85 -0.57
CA ILE A 73 -2.00 13.13 -0.77
C ILE A 73 -2.86 14.29 -0.25
N THR A 74 -4.18 14.24 -0.47
CA THR A 74 -5.12 15.24 0.08
C THR A 74 -5.14 15.20 1.61
N LEU A 75 -5.16 14.01 2.21
CA LEU A 75 -5.17 13.86 3.68
C LEU A 75 -3.86 14.31 4.35
N TRP A 76 -2.78 14.45 3.59
CA TRP A 76 -1.46 14.86 4.10
C TRP A 76 -1.10 16.31 3.90
N ALA A 77 -1.86 17.02 3.07
CA ALA A 77 -1.73 18.46 2.94
C ALA A 77 -2.42 19.21 4.10
N VAL A 78 -2.97 18.48 5.08
CA VAL A 78 -3.62 18.95 6.31
C VAL A 78 -2.72 18.68 7.51
#